data_AF-A0A443K9K3-F1
#
_entry.id   AF-A0A443K9K3-F1
#
_cell.length_a   1.000
_cell.length_b   1.000
_cell.length_c   1.000
_cell.angle_alpha   90.00
_cell.angle_beta   90.00
_cell.angle_gamma   90.00
#
_symmetry.space_group_name_H-M   'P 1'
#
loop_
_entity.id
_entity.type
_entity.pdbx_description
1 polymer ?
#
loop_
_entity_poly.entity_id
_entity_poly.type
_entity_poly.pdbx_seq_one_letter_code
_entity_poly.pdbx_strand_id
1 'polypeptide(L)'
;MAMPDRIARAQLLWEALHGCEPEDALAVCAAFLDAHSTGGPEMAPFMEATASTAQFWADIAPPHELVAYGMAALDRLRTTALGLNTRKRLFVALWKTLSEEDRLRFVKRIDPDGMVIRRRND
;
A
#
# COMPACT_ATOMS: atom_id res chain seq x y z
N MET A 1 -19.45 35.79 0.03
CA MET A 1 -19.44 35.51 -1.42
C MET A 1 -18.10 34.86 -1.78
N ALA A 2 -18.02 33.53 -1.82
CA ALA A 2 -16.82 32.76 -2.20
C ALA A 2 -17.20 31.29 -2.49
N MET A 3 -17.61 30.98 -3.73
CA MET A 3 -17.94 29.61 -4.15
C MET A 3 -17.70 29.22 -5.64
N PRO A 4 -17.24 30.09 -6.57
CA PRO A 4 -16.96 29.65 -7.95
C PRO A 4 -15.67 28.80 -8.09
N ASP A 5 -14.77 28.89 -7.11
CA ASP A 5 -13.42 28.31 -7.18
C ASP A 5 -13.40 26.78 -6.94
N ARG A 6 -14.29 26.25 -6.09
CA ARG A 6 -14.29 24.82 -5.75
C ARG A 6 -14.69 23.92 -6.93
N ILE A 7 -15.75 24.32 -7.66
CA ILE A 7 -16.27 23.52 -8.78
C ILE A 7 -15.29 23.58 -9.97
N ALA A 8 -14.74 24.76 -10.26
CA ALA A 8 -13.73 24.92 -11.31
C ALA A 8 -12.48 24.07 -11.03
N ARG A 9 -11.99 24.01 -9.79
CA ARG A 9 -10.88 23.13 -9.41
C ARG A 9 -11.19 21.65 -9.58
N ALA A 10 -12.41 21.22 -9.25
CA ALA A 10 -12.83 19.83 -9.43
C ALA A 10 -12.87 19.44 -10.91
N GLN A 11 -13.33 20.35 -11.78
CA GLN A 11 -13.35 20.16 -13.23
C GLN A 11 -11.92 20.09 -13.80
N LEU A 12 -11.03 21.01 -13.39
CA LEU A 12 -9.63 20.99 -13.80
C LEU A 12 -8.92 19.69 -13.38
N LEU A 13 -9.18 19.20 -12.17
CA LEU A 13 -8.63 17.93 -11.70
C LEU A 13 -9.14 16.75 -12.53
N TRP A 14 -10.45 16.74 -12.84
CA TRP A 14 -11.05 15.71 -13.69
C TRP A 14 -10.41 15.66 -15.07
N GLU A 15 -10.29 16.81 -15.73
CA GLU A 15 -9.64 16.94 -17.05
C GLU A 15 -8.17 16.53 -17.00
N ALA A 16 -7.43 16.94 -15.98
CA ALA A 16 -6.03 16.57 -15.79
C ALA A 16 -5.86 15.05 -15.64
N LEU A 17 -6.70 14.39 -14.83
CA LEU A 17 -6.66 12.93 -14.67
C LEU A 17 -7.05 12.19 -15.96
N HIS A 18 -7.98 12.73 -16.75
CA HIS A 18 -8.35 12.16 -18.05
C HIS A 18 -7.25 12.30 -19.12
N GLY A 19 -6.37 13.30 -18.98
CA GLY A 19 -5.23 13.51 -19.86
C GLY A 19 -3.99 12.66 -19.52
N CYS A 20 -3.99 11.96 -18.39
CA CYS A 20 -2.90 11.08 -17.97
C CYS A 20 -3.01 9.67 -18.58
N GLU A 21 -1.88 8.98 -18.67
CA GLU A 21 -1.90 7.52 -18.83
C GLU A 21 -2.65 6.88 -17.65
N PRO A 22 -3.42 5.79 -17.87
CA PRO A 22 -4.27 5.20 -16.82
C PRO A 22 -3.51 4.82 -15.55
N GLU A 23 -2.28 4.32 -15.68
CA GLU A 23 -1.45 3.93 -14.54
C GLU A 23 -1.01 5.13 -13.69
N ASP A 24 -0.70 6.25 -14.32
CA ASP A 24 -0.28 7.49 -13.64
C ASP A 24 -1.46 8.16 -12.92
N ALA A 25 -2.63 8.20 -13.57
CA ALA A 25 -3.86 8.71 -12.96
C ALA A 25 -4.22 7.93 -11.68
N LEU A 26 -4.13 6.60 -11.75
CA LEU A 26 -4.36 5.72 -10.61
C LEU A 26 -3.35 5.94 -9.48
N ALA A 27 -2.07 6.13 -9.80
CA ALA A 27 -1.03 6.39 -8.81
C ALA A 27 -1.27 7.73 -8.07
N VAL A 28 -1.65 8.79 -8.79
CA VAL A 28 -1.98 10.10 -8.20
C VAL A 28 -3.21 10.02 -7.30
N CYS A 29 -4.29 9.37 -7.77
CA CYS A 29 -5.49 9.16 -6.95
C CYS A 29 -5.19 8.35 -5.69
N ALA A 30 -4.41 7.26 -5.80
CA ALA A 30 -4.03 6.44 -4.66
C ALA A 30 -3.20 7.23 -3.63
N ALA A 31 -2.26 8.06 -4.08
CA ALA A 31 -1.46 8.90 -3.18
C ALA A 31 -2.30 9.98 -2.48
N PHE A 32 -3.25 10.59 -3.20
CA PHE A 32 -4.18 11.56 -2.63
C PHE A 32 -5.07 10.90 -1.56
N LEU A 33 -5.64 9.73 -1.86
CA LEU A 33 -6.48 8.99 -0.93
C LEU A 33 -5.71 8.48 0.29
N ASP A 34 -4.46 8.02 0.13
CA ASP A 34 -3.59 7.60 1.25
C ASP A 34 -3.29 8.79 2.18
N ALA A 35 -3.03 9.97 1.61
CA ALA A 35 -2.77 11.19 2.38
C ALA A 35 -4.02 11.76 3.08
N HIS A 36 -5.22 11.47 2.57
CA HIS A 36 -6.50 11.97 3.07
C HIS A 36 -7.38 10.87 3.67
N SER A 37 -6.81 9.69 3.92
CA SER A 37 -7.49 8.63 4.64
C SER A 37 -7.76 9.12 6.06
N THR A 38 -8.98 9.56 6.31
CA THR A 38 -9.61 9.41 7.61
C THR A 38 -9.89 7.92 7.81
N GLY A 39 -10.05 7.44 9.04
CA GLY A 39 -10.01 6.01 9.44
C GLY A 39 -11.06 5.06 8.84
N GLY A 40 -11.59 5.34 7.65
CA GLY A 40 -12.70 4.65 7.02
C GLY A 40 -14.04 5.27 7.43
N PRO A 41 -15.15 4.91 6.77
CA PRO A 41 -16.48 5.23 7.28
C PRO A 41 -16.67 4.62 8.67
N GLU A 42 -17.21 5.39 9.60
CA GLU A 42 -17.66 4.90 10.93
C GLU A 42 -18.81 3.90 10.71
N MET A 43 -18.48 2.63 10.44
CA MET A 43 -19.44 1.54 10.56
C MET A 43 -19.51 1.07 12.02
N ALA A 44 -20.69 0.59 12.42
CA ALA A 44 -21.09 0.26 13.79
C ALA A 44 -19.97 -0.37 14.66
N PRO A 45 -19.90 -0.08 15.98
CA PRO A 45 -18.75 -0.33 16.86
C PRO A 45 -18.26 -1.80 17.00
N PHE A 46 -18.98 -2.78 16.45
CA PHE A 46 -18.55 -4.18 16.37
C PHE A 46 -17.82 -4.52 15.05
N MET A 47 -18.01 -3.71 14.01
CA MET A 47 -17.43 -3.85 12.66
C MET A 47 -16.69 -2.58 12.24
N GLU A 48 -16.08 -1.84 13.17
CA GLU A 48 -15.13 -0.80 12.79
C GLU A 48 -13.98 -1.46 12.06
N ALA A 49 -13.93 -1.44 10.73
CA ALA A 49 -12.76 -1.88 9.97
C ALA A 49 -11.70 -0.77 9.96
N THR A 50 -11.33 -0.28 11.15
CA THR A 50 -10.23 0.65 11.39
C THR A 50 -8.92 -0.13 11.55
N ALA A 51 -7.78 0.55 11.45
CA ALA A 51 -6.47 -0.06 11.74
C ALA A 51 -6.43 -0.74 13.13
N SER A 52 -7.19 -0.23 14.11
CA SER A 52 -7.31 -0.82 15.45
C SER A 52 -8.00 -2.19 15.46
N THR A 53 -8.97 -2.43 14.58
CA THR A 53 -9.62 -3.75 14.48
C THR A 53 -8.76 -4.73 13.71
N ALA A 54 -8.03 -4.28 12.69
CA ALA A 54 -7.05 -5.13 12.00
C ALA A 54 -5.94 -5.61 12.96
N GLN A 55 -5.47 -4.72 13.84
CA GLN A 55 -4.52 -5.09 14.89
C GLN A 55 -5.13 -6.07 15.90
N PHE A 56 -6.36 -5.81 16.37
CA PHE A 56 -7.07 -6.72 17.27
C PHE A 56 -7.18 -8.13 16.71
N TRP A 57 -7.61 -8.28 15.44
CA TRP A 57 -7.68 -9.59 14.80
C TRP A 57 -6.32 -10.24 14.63
N ALA A 58 -5.28 -9.45 14.32
CA ALA A 58 -3.92 -9.97 14.23
C ALA A 58 -3.38 -10.47 15.59
N ASP A 59 -3.72 -9.80 16.69
CA ASP A 59 -3.24 -10.15 18.03
C ASP A 59 -3.84 -11.46 18.54
N ILE A 60 -5.08 -11.78 18.15
CA ILE A 60 -5.77 -13.01 18.59
C ILE A 60 -5.64 -14.18 17.60
N ALA A 61 -5.20 -13.92 16.36
CA ALA A 61 -5.07 -14.94 15.33
C ALA A 61 -3.88 -15.88 15.61
N PRO A 62 -4.05 -17.20 15.43
CA PRO A 62 -2.92 -18.13 15.52
C PRO A 62 -1.94 -17.91 14.36
N PRO A 63 -0.66 -18.30 14.50
CA PRO A 63 0.38 -17.99 13.53
C PRO A 63 0.09 -18.43 12.08
N HIS A 64 -0.59 -19.57 11.89
CA HIS A 64 -0.92 -20.07 10.56
C HIS A 64 -2.01 -19.24 9.87
N GLU A 65 -2.96 -18.69 10.63
CA GLU A 65 -3.97 -17.77 10.11
C GLU A 65 -3.37 -16.41 9.77
N LEU A 66 -2.46 -15.89 10.61
CA LEU A 66 -1.72 -14.66 10.31
C LEU A 66 -0.98 -14.75 8.97
N VAL A 67 -0.32 -15.88 8.71
CA VAL A 67 0.35 -16.13 7.43
C VAL A 67 -0.67 -16.21 6.29
N ALA A 68 -1.78 -16.92 6.48
CA ALA A 68 -2.81 -17.03 5.44
C ALA A 68 -3.43 -15.66 5.08
N TYR A 69 -3.82 -14.86 6.08
CA TYR A 69 -4.35 -13.52 5.88
C TYR A 69 -3.30 -12.59 5.24
N GLY A 70 -2.06 -12.63 5.73
CA GLY A 70 -0.95 -11.85 5.17
C GLY A 70 -0.68 -12.17 3.70
N MET A 71 -0.64 -13.46 3.34
CA MET A 71 -0.42 -13.90 1.96
C MET A 71 -1.58 -13.54 1.04
N ALA A 72 -2.82 -13.74 1.48
CA ALA A 72 -4.00 -13.35 0.71
C ALA A 72 -4.07 -11.82 0.51
N ALA A 73 -3.73 -11.04 1.53
CA ALA A 73 -3.62 -9.60 1.42
C ALA A 73 -2.54 -9.19 0.42
N LEU A 74 -1.34 -9.76 0.51
CA LEU A 74 -0.24 -9.47 -0.43
C LEU A 74 -0.62 -9.82 -1.88
N ASP A 75 -1.30 -10.95 -2.12
CA ASP A 75 -1.71 -11.33 -3.47
C ASP A 75 -2.75 -10.35 -4.04
N ARG A 76 -3.75 -9.95 -3.25
CA ARG A 76 -4.71 -8.91 -3.65
C ARG A 76 -4.03 -7.56 -3.92
N LEU A 77 -2.99 -7.22 -3.16
CA LEU A 77 -2.25 -5.98 -3.34
C LEU A 77 -1.47 -5.95 -4.67
N ARG A 78 -1.18 -7.09 -5.30
CA ARG A 78 -0.46 -7.13 -6.59
C ARG A 78 -1.21 -6.43 -7.72
N THR A 79 -2.54 -6.49 -7.70
CA THR A 79 -3.40 -5.85 -8.72
C THR A 79 -4.07 -4.58 -8.20
N THR A 80 -3.70 -4.12 -7.00
CA THR A 80 -4.28 -2.91 -6.39
C THR A 80 -3.35 -1.72 -6.62
N ALA A 81 -3.91 -0.59 -7.05
CA ALA A 81 -3.18 0.67 -7.15
C ALA A 81 -2.80 1.17 -5.74
N LEU A 82 -1.61 0.77 -5.28
CA LEU A 82 -1.02 1.29 -4.04
C LEU A 82 -0.08 2.45 -4.34
N GLY A 83 -0.20 3.54 -3.57
CA GLY A 83 0.78 4.61 -3.56
C GLY A 83 2.18 4.11 -3.15
N LEU A 84 3.23 4.76 -3.66
CA LEU A 84 4.63 4.35 -3.42
C LEU A 84 4.98 4.29 -1.93
N ASN A 85 4.48 5.24 -1.12
CA ASN A 85 4.74 5.28 0.31
C ASN A 85 4.10 4.11 1.06
N THR A 86 2.88 3.71 0.69
CA THR A 86 2.20 2.53 1.25
C THR A 86 2.99 1.26 0.94
N ARG A 87 3.47 1.10 -0.30
CA ARG A 87 4.32 -0.04 -0.69
C ARG A 87 5.60 -0.09 0.13
N LYS A 88 6.30 1.04 0.29
CA LYS A 88 7.51 1.14 1.11
C LYS A 88 7.24 0.78 2.58
N ARG A 89 6.14 1.25 3.16
CA ARG A 89 5.75 0.93 4.55
C ARG A 89 5.53 -0.58 4.74
N LEU A 90 4.80 -1.22 3.83
CA LEU A 90 4.56 -2.67 3.86
C LEU A 90 5.87 -3.45 3.73
N PHE A 91 6.72 -3.07 2.79
CA PHE A 91 8.03 -3.71 2.60
C PHE A 91 8.91 -3.56 3.84
N VAL A 92 9.01 -2.36 4.43
CA VAL A 92 9.80 -2.12 5.64
C VAL A 92 9.27 -2.91 6.84
N ALA A 93 7.95 -3.09 6.96
CA ALA A 93 7.36 -3.91 8.02
C ALA A 93 7.81 -5.38 7.90
N LEU A 94 7.78 -5.96 6.70
CA LEU A 94 8.31 -7.30 6.44
C LEU A 94 9.84 -7.35 6.62
N TRP A 95 10.56 -6.35 6.13
CA TRP A 95 12.02 -6.27 6.27
C TRP A 95 12.48 -6.34 7.74
N LYS A 96 11.71 -5.71 8.64
CA LYS A 96 12.00 -5.69 10.07
C LYS A 96 11.87 -7.05 10.75
N THR A 97 11.17 -8.02 10.16
CA THR A 97 11.06 -9.38 10.71
C THR A 97 12.28 -10.25 10.39
N LEU A 98 13.07 -9.88 9.38
CA LEU A 98 14.27 -10.59 8.99
C LEU A 98 15.43 -10.31 9.96
N SER A 99 16.30 -11.30 10.14
CA SER A 99 17.57 -11.14 10.85
C SER A 99 18.50 -10.18 10.09
N GLU A 100 19.49 -9.59 10.77
CA GLU A 100 20.50 -8.77 10.10
C GLU A 100 21.25 -9.55 9.02
N GLU A 101 21.52 -10.83 9.30
CA GLU A 101 22.17 -11.72 8.34
C GLU A 101 21.32 -11.93 7.08
N ASP A 102 20.02 -12.17 7.23
CA ASP A 102 19.11 -12.38 6.10
C ASP A 102 18.86 -11.10 5.31
N ARG A 103 18.81 -9.95 5.99
CA ARG A 103 18.79 -8.64 5.33
C ARG A 103 20.02 -8.44 4.45
N LEU A 104 21.22 -8.74 4.96
CA LEU A 104 22.46 -8.64 4.18
C LEU A 104 22.46 -9.60 2.99
N ARG A 105 22.02 -10.85 3.19
CA ARG A 105 21.87 -11.82 2.09
C ARG A 105 20.88 -11.33 1.03
N PHE A 106 19.78 -10.71 1.43
CA PHE A 106 18.78 -10.16 0.52
C PHE A 106 19.36 -8.99 -0.29
N VAL A 107 20.00 -8.00 0.35
CA VAL A 107 20.64 -6.87 -0.36
C VAL A 107 21.70 -7.35 -1.34
N LYS A 108 22.50 -8.37 -0.98
CA LYS A 108 23.51 -8.97 -1.89
C LYS A 108 22.91 -9.59 -3.16
N ARG A 109 21.60 -9.84 -3.20
CA ARG A 109 20.89 -10.31 -4.40
C ARG A 109 20.34 -9.17 -5.25
N ILE A 110 20.50 -7.92 -4.84
CA ILE A 110 20.04 -6.74 -5.56
C ILE A 110 21.28 -6.01 -6.11
N ASP A 111 21.25 -5.67 -7.40
CA ASP A 111 22.31 -4.88 -8.03
C ASP A 111 22.18 -3.38 -7.70
N PRO A 112 23.16 -2.53 -8.05
CA PRO A 112 23.09 -1.08 -7.78
C PRO A 112 21.88 -0.38 -8.41
N ASP A 113 21.29 -0.95 -9.47
CA ASP A 113 20.12 -0.43 -10.17
C ASP A 113 18.80 -0.94 -9.57
N GLY A 114 18.87 -1.76 -8.51
CA GLY A 114 17.70 -2.27 -7.78
C GLY A 114 17.11 -3.56 -8.36
N MET A 115 17.79 -4.20 -9.31
CA MET A 115 17.32 -5.43 -9.97
C MET A 115 17.84 -6.68 -9.28
N VAL A 116 17.05 -7.76 -9.33
CA VAL A 116 17.45 -9.04 -8.74
C VAL A 116 18.55 -9.68 -9.58
N ILE A 117 19.73 -9.86 -8.99
CA ILE A 117 20.85 -10.62 -9.56
C ILE A 117 20.43 -12.08 -9.68
N ARG A 118 20.13 -12.52 -10.90
CA ARG A 118 19.85 -13.93 -11.20
C ARG A 118 21.17 -14.70 -11.18
N ARG A 119 21.28 -15.69 -10.29
CA ARG A 119 22.35 -16.68 -10.40
C ARG A 119 22.01 -17.61 -11.55
N ARG A 120 22.94 -17.75 -12.49
CA ARG A 120 22.84 -18.71 -13.60
C ARG A 120 23.24 -20.08 -13.06
N ASN A 121 22.27 -20.78 -12.46
CA ASN A 121 22.18 -22.25 -12.26
C ASN A 121 21.22 -22.53 -11.09
N ASP A 122 19.99 -22.91 -11.44
CA ASP A 122 19.20 -24.01 -10.88
C ASP A 122 18.24 -24.46 -12.00
#